data_AF-Q1ME57-F1
#
_entry.id   AF-Q1ME57-F1
#
_cell.length_a   1.000
_cell.length_b   1.000
_cell.length_c   1.000
_cell.angle_alpha   90.00
_cell.angle_beta   90.00
_cell.angle_gamma   90.00
#
_symmetry.space_group_name_H-M   'P 1'
#
loop_
_entity.id
_entity.type
_entity.pdbx_description
1 polymer ?
#
loop_
_entity_poly.entity_id
_entity_poly.type
_entity_poly.pdbx_seq_one_letter_code
_entity_poly.pdbx_strand_id
1 'polypeptide(L)'
;MIVSVIDEPRSAKLGKALIFMVWLALASALCWSETVWRDEVRALSLALQGDNFIDMLRQMHGEGHPALWYILLRAAYIVVGSPVVLKVVGLTIAAAAAYLLVFGLKLPLSIMLLSLFSSFSIFDYAAMSRNYGISMLVIFLIVLSWEKGTRNGLLLGLLFALLANTNVHSVVLVGGFLAYWFFDLILARPRPALTEYRGFATAAAIAAVGIILCFVTVYPTFNDTGQNDLTGKNFALLALGALAAPSSHFMAFYPDRILELVLAYPLASRIFAALMSVFIYASLLALANRRPAMIAAGLVLLGLSLLFTLVYPGGYRHQALWLVFMIAITSLTRHTQREGAGPAGIEAAGGIVKFGRLCFLILLALQVVSGIEKINQAFIAEIPLSRSKDFGAFMQSRPDLKDAVIMADPDYLVEALPYYVSNRTYLLREERFGAIVRYTRNARLSLSLADILQTAHRLQQSEHVPVVILLSQRLDQIAAPVSLRESYVWRLSLTPEDISAFQSATSLVKRFGPVGGSDETFDAYVLK
;
A
#
# COMPACT_ATOMS: atom_id res chain seq x y z
N MET A 1 16.84 35.20 -28.82
CA MET A 1 15.99 34.70 -29.91
C MET A 1 14.99 33.75 -29.28
N ILE A 2 13.74 34.18 -29.14
CA ILE A 2 12.66 33.46 -28.43
C ILE A 2 12.23 32.30 -29.32
N VAL A 3 12.72 31.10 -29.05
CA VAL A 3 12.22 29.89 -29.71
C VAL A 3 10.93 29.51 -29.00
N SER A 4 9.84 29.88 -29.67
CA SER A 4 8.48 29.37 -29.56
C SER A 4 8.39 28.03 -28.81
N VAL A 5 7.77 28.08 -27.63
CA VAL A 5 6.97 26.96 -27.12
C VAL A 5 5.92 26.73 -28.20
N ILE A 6 6.02 25.62 -28.93
CA ILE A 6 4.95 25.18 -29.84
C ILE A 6 3.73 25.03 -28.95
N ASP A 7 2.77 25.94 -29.10
CA ASP A 7 1.50 25.89 -28.40
C ASP A 7 0.84 24.55 -28.73
N GLU A 8 0.76 23.67 -27.73
CA GLU A 8 0.10 22.38 -27.88
C GLU A 8 -1.32 22.65 -28.39
N PRO A 9 -1.76 22.05 -29.51
CA PRO A 9 -3.00 22.43 -30.16
C PRO A 9 -4.16 22.31 -29.17
N ARG A 10 -5.10 23.26 -29.20
CA ARG A 10 -6.24 23.32 -28.24
C ARG A 10 -6.96 21.97 -28.13
N SER A 11 -7.08 21.21 -29.22
CA SER A 11 -7.65 19.86 -29.25
C SER A 11 -6.89 18.84 -28.40
N ALA A 12 -5.56 18.90 -28.36
CA ALA A 12 -4.73 18.03 -27.53
C ALA A 12 -4.83 18.38 -26.04
N LYS A 13 -4.90 19.69 -25.71
CA LYS A 13 -5.15 20.16 -24.34
C LYS A 13 -6.53 19.71 -23.84
N LEU A 14 -7.57 19.86 -24.68
CA LEU A 14 -8.92 19.37 -24.40
C LEU A 14 -8.97 17.85 -24.23
N GLY A 15 -8.23 17.10 -25.07
CA GLY A 15 -8.14 15.65 -24.95
C GLY A 15 -7.53 15.18 -23.63
N LYS A 16 -6.42 15.79 -23.18
CA LYS A 16 -5.81 15.49 -21.87
C LYS A 16 -6.73 15.87 -20.70
N ALA A 17 -7.42 17.00 -20.79
CA ALA A 17 -8.43 17.40 -19.80
C ALA A 17 -9.55 16.36 -19.69
N LEU A 18 -10.09 15.91 -20.82
CA LEU A 18 -11.12 14.86 -20.84
C LEU A 18 -10.60 13.55 -20.23
N ILE A 19 -9.39 13.12 -20.60
CA ILE A 19 -8.76 11.91 -20.04
C ILE A 19 -8.63 12.00 -18.51
N PHE A 20 -8.15 13.13 -17.99
CA PHE A 20 -8.04 13.37 -16.55
C PHE A 20 -9.41 13.37 -15.86
N MET A 21 -10.43 14.02 -16.46
CA MET A 21 -11.78 14.04 -15.91
C MET A 21 -12.43 12.65 -15.86
N VAL A 22 -12.21 11.82 -16.89
CA VAL A 22 -12.66 10.42 -16.90
C VAL A 22 -11.99 9.63 -15.78
N TRP A 23 -10.67 9.78 -15.62
CA TRP A 23 -9.95 9.14 -14.51
C TRP A 23 -10.48 9.62 -13.16
N LEU A 24 -10.69 10.93 -12.97
CA LEU A 24 -11.15 11.51 -11.71
C LEU A 24 -12.55 11.00 -11.35
N ALA A 25 -13.47 10.96 -12.32
CA ALA A 25 -14.81 10.40 -12.12
C ALA A 25 -14.75 8.93 -11.72
N LEU A 26 -13.92 8.14 -12.39
CA LEU A 26 -13.74 6.71 -12.10
C LEU A 26 -13.14 6.48 -10.71
N ALA A 27 -12.03 7.15 -10.38
CA ALA A 27 -11.37 7.04 -9.09
C ALA A 27 -12.28 7.51 -7.94
N SER A 28 -13.07 8.57 -8.16
CA SER A 28 -14.04 9.06 -7.17
C SER A 28 -15.18 8.06 -6.95
N ALA A 29 -15.71 7.48 -8.03
CA ALA A 29 -16.75 6.46 -7.94
C ALA A 29 -16.24 5.23 -7.16
N LEU A 30 -15.03 4.75 -7.48
CA LEU A 30 -14.40 3.64 -6.76
C LEU A 30 -14.21 3.99 -5.28
N CYS A 31 -13.62 5.14 -4.98
CA CYS A 31 -13.40 5.63 -3.62
C CYS A 31 -14.69 5.66 -2.80
N TRP A 32 -15.81 6.11 -3.38
CA TRP A 32 -17.08 6.19 -2.64
C TRP A 32 -17.82 4.85 -2.53
N SER A 33 -17.67 3.98 -3.52
CA SER A 33 -18.23 2.63 -3.51
C SER A 33 -17.52 1.69 -2.51
N GLU A 34 -16.23 1.91 -2.31
CA GLU A 34 -15.38 1.05 -1.50
C GLU A 34 -15.71 1.17 0.01
N THR A 35 -15.66 0.03 0.70
CA THR A 35 -15.83 -0.05 2.15
C THR A 35 -14.48 0.13 2.82
N VAL A 36 -14.31 1.25 3.55
CA VAL A 36 -13.11 1.55 4.35
C VAL A 36 -12.75 0.36 5.23
N TRP A 37 -11.55 -0.17 5.01
CA TRP A 37 -11.05 -1.39 5.62
C TRP A 37 -10.14 -1.10 6.83
N ARG A 38 -9.82 -2.14 7.61
CA ARG A 38 -9.10 -2.01 8.89
C ARG A 38 -7.80 -1.22 8.79
N ASP A 39 -7.08 -1.40 7.69
CA ASP A 39 -5.79 -0.76 7.45
C ASP A 39 -5.90 0.77 7.31
N GLU A 40 -7.05 1.27 6.84
CA GLU A 40 -7.36 2.69 6.71
C GLU A 40 -7.90 3.24 8.04
N VAL A 41 -8.82 2.53 8.67
CA VAL A 41 -9.40 2.93 9.97
C VAL A 41 -8.33 2.94 11.05
N ARG A 42 -7.42 1.96 11.08
CA ARG A 42 -6.24 1.94 11.96
C ARG A 42 -5.40 3.21 11.81
N ALA A 43 -5.17 3.67 10.58
CA ALA A 43 -4.40 4.87 10.32
C ALA A 43 -5.08 6.11 10.92
N LEU A 44 -6.40 6.23 10.75
CA LEU A 44 -7.17 7.31 11.36
C LEU A 44 -7.20 7.18 12.90
N SER A 45 -7.46 5.99 13.44
CA SER A 45 -7.49 5.74 14.89
C SER A 45 -6.17 6.14 15.55
N LEU A 46 -5.02 5.81 14.94
CA LEU A 46 -3.70 6.27 15.39
C LEU A 46 -3.53 7.79 15.27
N ALA A 47 -4.01 8.39 14.18
CA ALA A 47 -3.94 9.84 13.97
C ALA A 47 -4.77 10.63 15.00
N LEU A 48 -5.82 10.02 15.55
CA LEU A 48 -6.72 10.62 16.54
C LEU A 48 -6.33 10.31 18.00
N GLN A 49 -5.23 9.58 18.22
CA GLN A 49 -4.75 9.32 19.56
C GLN A 49 -4.12 10.56 20.22
N GLY A 50 -4.46 10.77 21.50
CA GLY A 50 -3.92 11.85 22.34
C GLY A 50 -4.44 13.25 22.00
N ASP A 51 -4.17 14.19 22.91
CA ASP A 51 -4.76 15.54 22.86
C ASP A 51 -4.11 16.42 21.78
N ASN A 52 -2.85 16.17 21.44
CA ASN A 52 -2.08 16.97 20.48
C ASN A 52 -1.21 16.09 19.55
N PHE A 53 -0.54 16.73 18.58
CA PHE A 53 0.31 16.03 17.61
C PHE A 53 1.50 15.32 18.26
N ILE A 54 2.03 15.84 19.37
CA ILE A 54 3.17 15.21 20.06
C ILE A 54 2.71 13.91 20.71
N ASP A 55 1.55 13.91 21.37
CA ASP A 55 0.99 12.70 21.97
C ASP A 55 0.61 11.66 20.91
N MET A 56 0.08 12.09 19.77
CA MET A 56 -0.14 11.21 18.61
C MET A 56 1.18 10.56 18.15
N LEU A 57 2.24 11.35 17.95
CA LEU A 57 3.54 10.84 17.50
C LEU A 57 4.19 9.88 18.52
N ARG A 58 4.04 10.16 19.82
CA ARG A 58 4.53 9.28 20.89
C ARG A 58 3.81 7.94 20.90
N GLN A 59 2.49 7.94 20.71
CA GLN A 59 1.68 6.71 20.74
C GLN A 59 1.84 5.88 19.45
N MET A 60 2.08 6.54 18.33
CA MET A 60 2.34 5.90 17.04
C MET A 60 3.75 5.27 16.95
N HIS A 61 4.70 5.69 17.79
CA HIS A 61 6.05 5.14 17.77
C HIS A 61 6.04 3.61 17.80
N GLY A 62 6.78 3.02 16.86
CA GLY A 62 6.80 1.57 16.64
C GLY A 62 5.72 1.05 15.68
N GLU A 63 4.90 1.93 15.09
CA GLU A 63 4.05 1.56 13.97
C GLU A 63 4.86 1.34 12.70
N GLY A 64 4.44 0.40 11.85
CA GLY A 64 5.13 0.04 10.60
C GLY A 64 5.19 1.13 9.52
N HIS A 65 4.58 2.30 9.74
CA HIS A 65 4.51 3.40 8.78
C HIS A 65 5.00 4.72 9.41
N PRO A 66 5.75 5.57 8.69
CA PRO A 66 6.21 6.85 9.20
C PRO A 66 5.07 7.89 9.30
N ALA A 67 5.37 9.00 9.99
CA ALA A 67 4.36 9.92 10.52
C ALA A 67 3.54 10.72 9.49
N LEU A 68 3.99 10.88 8.24
CA LEU A 68 3.43 11.87 7.32
C LEU A 68 1.94 11.69 7.06
N TRP A 69 1.50 10.45 6.82
CA TRP A 69 0.10 10.15 6.56
C TRP A 69 -0.81 10.51 7.74
N TYR A 70 -0.38 10.15 8.94
CA TYR A 70 -1.09 10.43 10.18
C TYR A 70 -1.18 11.93 10.48
N ILE A 71 -0.11 12.68 10.22
CA ILE A 71 -0.10 14.14 10.36
C ILE A 71 -1.17 14.76 9.44
N LEU A 72 -1.25 14.31 8.18
CA LEU A 72 -2.25 14.80 7.23
C LEU A 72 -3.67 14.44 7.68
N LEU A 73 -3.90 13.21 8.14
CA LEU A 73 -5.20 12.78 8.65
C LEU A 73 -5.64 13.58 9.88
N ARG A 74 -4.75 13.76 10.87
CA ARG A 74 -5.07 14.53 12.08
C ARG A 74 -5.36 15.99 11.73
N ALA A 75 -4.54 16.61 10.88
CA ALA A 75 -4.76 17.98 10.44
C ALA A 75 -6.11 18.15 9.74
N ALA A 76 -6.46 17.22 8.83
CA ALA A 76 -7.75 17.25 8.15
C ALA A 76 -8.91 17.01 9.12
N TYR A 77 -8.76 16.08 10.08
CA TYR A 77 -9.80 15.78 11.06
C TYR A 77 -10.06 16.97 12.01
N ILE A 78 -9.02 17.72 12.40
CA ILE A 78 -9.20 18.94 13.20
C ILE A 78 -10.09 19.96 12.49
N VAL A 79 -10.01 20.04 11.16
CA VAL A 79 -10.81 20.99 10.36
C VAL A 79 -12.22 20.47 10.08
N VAL A 80 -12.36 19.17 9.78
CA VAL A 80 -13.63 18.59 9.29
C VAL A 80 -14.45 17.90 10.38
N GLY A 81 -13.81 17.35 11.41
CA GLY A 81 -14.47 16.64 12.51
C GLY A 81 -15.13 15.32 12.14
N SER A 82 -14.75 14.71 11.00
CA SER A 82 -15.40 13.49 10.49
C SER A 82 -14.40 12.49 9.91
N PRO A 83 -14.60 11.16 10.08
CA PRO A 83 -13.78 10.12 9.48
C PRO A 83 -13.70 10.17 7.94
N VAL A 84 -14.62 10.89 7.28
CA VAL A 84 -14.62 11.09 5.82
C VAL A 84 -13.31 11.67 5.28
N VAL A 85 -12.50 12.28 6.14
CA VAL A 85 -11.15 12.79 5.81
C VAL A 85 -10.24 11.73 5.22
N LEU A 86 -10.40 10.44 5.57
CA LEU A 86 -9.64 9.34 4.95
C LEU A 86 -9.76 9.38 3.42
N LYS A 87 -11.00 9.31 2.93
CA LYS A 87 -11.32 9.29 1.50
C LYS A 87 -10.96 10.61 0.83
N VAL A 88 -11.31 11.73 1.44
CA VAL A 88 -11.11 13.06 0.85
C VAL A 88 -9.62 13.38 0.70
N VAL A 89 -8.82 13.17 1.74
CA VAL A 89 -7.37 13.45 1.69
C VAL A 89 -6.69 12.50 0.71
N GLY A 90 -7.00 11.19 0.77
CA GLY A 90 -6.45 10.19 -0.15
C GLY A 90 -6.73 10.53 -1.62
N LEU A 91 -7.99 10.78 -1.97
CA LEU A 91 -8.40 11.12 -3.33
C LEU A 91 -7.80 12.45 -3.81
N THR A 92 -7.66 13.46 -2.92
CA THR A 92 -7.04 14.74 -3.26
C THR A 92 -5.56 14.57 -3.63
N ILE A 93 -4.82 13.77 -2.86
CA ILE A 93 -3.41 13.46 -3.13
C ILE A 93 -3.28 12.67 -4.44
N ALA A 94 -4.15 11.68 -4.65
CA ALA A 94 -4.17 10.91 -5.88
C ALA A 94 -4.49 11.78 -7.10
N ALA A 95 -5.47 12.68 -7.00
CA ALA A 95 -5.83 13.61 -8.06
C ALA A 95 -4.70 14.57 -8.40
N ALA A 96 -3.96 15.05 -7.39
CA ALA A 96 -2.76 15.84 -7.61
C ALA A 96 -1.67 15.02 -8.34
N ALA A 97 -1.42 13.78 -7.93
CA ALA A 97 -0.44 12.90 -8.59
C ALA A 97 -0.83 12.59 -10.04
N ALA A 98 -2.10 12.26 -10.30
CA ALA A 98 -2.64 12.01 -11.64
C ALA A 98 -2.60 13.27 -12.51
N TYR A 99 -2.87 14.45 -11.94
CA TYR A 99 -2.71 15.71 -12.64
C TYR A 99 -1.25 15.91 -13.10
N LEU A 100 -0.28 15.68 -12.21
CA LEU A 100 1.14 15.74 -12.59
C LEU A 100 1.50 14.69 -13.64
N LEU A 101 0.94 13.47 -13.58
CA LEU A 101 1.17 12.44 -14.58
C LEU A 101 0.69 12.85 -15.99
N VAL A 102 -0.49 13.49 -16.08
CA VAL A 102 -1.12 13.86 -17.35
C VAL A 102 -0.54 15.16 -17.92
N PHE A 103 -0.34 16.17 -17.07
CA PHE A 103 0.00 17.53 -17.49
C PHE A 103 1.44 17.94 -17.18
N GLY A 104 2.06 17.34 -16.16
CA GLY A 104 3.42 17.66 -15.73
C GLY A 104 4.49 16.83 -16.44
N LEU A 105 4.35 15.51 -16.44
CA LEU A 105 5.40 14.60 -16.90
C LEU A 105 5.49 14.47 -18.42
N LYS A 106 6.72 14.42 -18.94
CA LYS A 106 7.00 14.27 -20.38
C LYS A 106 7.06 12.80 -20.80
N LEU A 107 5.91 12.14 -20.76
CA LEU A 107 5.77 10.71 -21.05
C LEU A 107 5.23 10.43 -22.46
N PRO A 108 5.52 9.26 -23.06
CA PRO A 108 4.78 8.80 -24.22
C PRO A 108 3.33 8.51 -23.84
N LEU A 109 2.40 8.81 -24.75
CA LEU A 109 0.96 8.66 -24.53
C LEU A 109 0.58 7.26 -24.00
N SER A 110 1.19 6.20 -24.54
CA SER A 110 0.91 4.83 -24.08
C SER A 110 1.30 4.58 -22.62
N ILE A 111 2.48 5.04 -22.19
CA ILE A 111 2.90 4.90 -20.79
C ILE A 111 2.00 5.74 -19.89
N MET A 112 1.69 6.97 -20.29
CA MET A 112 0.80 7.85 -19.52
C MET A 112 -0.59 7.22 -19.34
N LEU A 113 -1.24 6.78 -20.43
CA LEU A 113 -2.58 6.19 -20.38
C LEU A 113 -2.62 4.89 -19.57
N LEU A 114 -1.68 3.97 -19.81
CA LEU A 114 -1.64 2.70 -19.08
C LEU A 114 -1.33 2.92 -17.58
N SER A 115 -0.50 3.91 -17.25
CA SER A 115 -0.21 4.26 -15.86
C SER A 115 -1.38 4.96 -15.18
N LEU A 116 -2.12 5.79 -15.91
CA LEU A 116 -3.26 6.53 -15.36
C LEU A 116 -4.41 5.58 -15.01
N PHE A 117 -4.70 4.61 -15.88
CA PHE A 117 -5.78 3.64 -15.70
C PHE A 117 -5.33 2.30 -15.10
N SER A 118 -4.14 2.24 -14.50
CA SER A 118 -3.66 1.06 -13.78
C SER A 118 -4.40 0.88 -12.44
N SER A 119 -4.45 -0.36 -11.93
CA SER A 119 -5.00 -0.66 -10.60
C SER A 119 -4.40 0.21 -9.51
N PHE A 120 -3.07 0.41 -9.51
CA PHE A 120 -2.44 1.25 -8.49
C PHE A 120 -2.96 2.69 -8.53
N SER A 121 -3.21 3.24 -9.72
CA SER A 121 -3.61 4.65 -9.89
C SER A 121 -5.08 4.88 -9.56
N ILE A 122 -5.98 4.02 -10.04
CA ILE A 122 -7.43 4.20 -9.81
C ILE A 122 -7.92 3.63 -8.48
N PHE A 123 -7.21 2.64 -7.91
CA PHE A 123 -7.67 1.89 -6.74
C PHE A 123 -6.71 2.03 -5.55
N ASP A 124 -5.54 1.38 -5.57
CA ASP A 124 -4.69 1.29 -4.37
C ASP A 124 -4.15 2.63 -3.86
N TYR A 125 -3.96 3.62 -4.75
CA TYR A 125 -3.43 4.94 -4.38
C TYR A 125 -4.51 6.03 -4.36
N ALA A 126 -5.73 5.74 -4.81
CA ALA A 126 -6.83 6.70 -4.90
C ALA A 126 -8.07 6.27 -4.10
N ALA A 127 -8.64 5.11 -4.41
CA ALA A 127 -9.85 4.62 -3.74
C ALA A 127 -9.56 4.10 -2.33
N MET A 128 -8.46 3.35 -2.17
CA MET A 128 -7.99 2.86 -0.88
C MET A 128 -7.17 3.94 -0.19
N SER A 129 -7.65 4.46 0.94
CA SER A 129 -7.13 5.64 1.64
C SER A 129 -5.85 5.34 2.43
N ARG A 130 -4.79 4.99 1.70
CA ARG A 130 -3.47 4.61 2.25
C ARG A 130 -2.39 5.61 1.82
N ASN A 131 -1.22 5.48 2.42
CA ASN A 131 -0.10 6.41 2.29
C ASN A 131 0.71 6.33 0.97
N TYR A 132 0.44 5.36 0.10
CA TYR A 132 1.25 5.11 -1.10
C TYR A 132 1.03 6.13 -2.22
N GLY A 133 -0.17 6.74 -2.31
CA GLY A 133 -0.43 7.83 -3.25
C GLY A 133 0.44 9.07 -2.98
N ILE A 134 0.84 9.28 -1.72
CA ILE A 134 1.78 10.35 -1.34
C ILE A 134 3.16 10.09 -1.98
N SER A 135 3.65 8.85 -1.98
CA SER A 135 4.90 8.51 -2.66
C SER A 135 4.84 8.86 -4.14
N MET A 136 3.75 8.49 -4.83
CA MET A 136 3.57 8.80 -6.26
C MET A 136 3.62 10.31 -6.52
N LEU A 137 2.91 11.11 -5.72
CA LEU A 137 2.95 12.57 -5.81
C LEU A 137 4.38 13.12 -5.62
N VAL A 138 5.06 12.73 -4.54
CA VAL A 138 6.40 13.24 -4.21
C VAL A 138 7.44 12.81 -5.25
N ILE A 139 7.34 11.57 -5.76
CA ILE A 139 8.19 11.08 -6.86
C ILE A 139 8.04 11.95 -8.10
N PHE A 140 6.81 12.34 -8.48
CA PHE A 140 6.60 13.21 -9.63
C PHE A 140 7.08 14.63 -9.37
N LEU A 141 6.95 15.16 -8.15
CA LEU A 141 7.53 16.44 -7.77
C LEU A 141 9.07 16.43 -7.85
N ILE A 142 9.72 15.32 -7.48
CA ILE A 142 11.17 15.13 -7.65
C ILE A 142 11.52 15.23 -9.14
N VAL A 143 10.80 14.51 -10.01
CA VAL A 143 11.03 14.54 -11.46
C VAL A 143 10.90 15.95 -12.01
N LEU A 144 9.80 16.65 -11.69
CA LEU A 144 9.54 18.01 -12.18
C LEU A 144 10.57 19.03 -11.66
N SER A 145 11.04 18.86 -10.43
CA SER A 145 12.10 19.70 -9.87
C SER A 145 13.43 19.48 -10.59
N TRP A 146 13.70 18.25 -11.02
CA TRP A 146 14.87 17.90 -11.80
C TRP A 146 14.81 18.45 -13.23
N GLU A 147 13.65 18.34 -13.90
CA GLU A 147 13.44 18.82 -15.28
C GLU A 147 13.57 20.34 -15.40
N LYS A 148 13.31 21.10 -14.33
CA LYS A 148 13.50 22.56 -14.31
C LYS A 148 14.98 22.98 -14.30
N GLY A 149 15.93 22.05 -14.38
CA GLY A 149 17.38 22.32 -14.48
C GLY A 149 18.03 22.78 -13.18
N THR A 150 17.24 23.07 -12.14
CA THR A 150 17.75 23.34 -10.80
C THR A 150 18.06 22.02 -10.10
N ARG A 151 19.28 21.50 -10.23
CA ARG A 151 19.84 20.46 -9.33
C ARG A 151 20.07 21.03 -7.92
N ASN A 152 19.02 21.65 -7.37
CA ASN A 152 19.01 22.28 -6.08
C ASN A 152 19.00 21.18 -5.01
N GLY A 153 20.17 20.95 -4.43
CA GLY A 153 20.36 19.94 -3.40
C GLY A 153 19.45 20.10 -2.19
N LEU A 154 19.09 21.33 -1.83
CA LEU A 154 18.17 21.60 -0.74
C LEU A 154 16.76 21.12 -1.06
N LEU A 155 16.20 21.55 -2.19
CA LEU A 155 14.84 21.18 -2.60
C LEU A 155 14.72 19.66 -2.81
N LEU A 156 15.65 19.06 -3.56
CA LEU A 156 15.65 17.61 -3.81
C LEU A 156 15.88 16.83 -2.52
N GLY A 157 16.76 17.30 -1.64
CA GLY A 157 16.97 16.71 -0.32
C GLY A 157 15.71 16.71 0.54
N LEU A 158 14.98 17.84 0.57
CA LEU A 158 13.71 17.94 1.29
C LEU A 158 12.64 17.02 0.71
N LEU A 159 12.55 16.91 -0.61
CA LEU A 159 11.64 15.97 -1.27
C LEU A 159 12.03 14.51 -1.00
N PHE A 160 13.33 14.18 -0.93
CA PHE A 160 13.79 12.85 -0.52
C PHE A 160 13.46 12.56 0.94
N ALA A 161 13.65 13.52 1.85
CA ALA A 161 13.25 13.36 3.24
C ALA A 161 11.74 13.16 3.39
N LEU A 162 10.94 13.90 2.61
CA LEU A 162 9.49 13.73 2.57
C LEU A 162 9.11 12.35 2.03
N LEU A 163 9.74 11.90 0.94
CA LEU A 163 9.53 10.58 0.35
C LEU A 163 9.89 9.45 1.32
N ALA A 164 10.99 9.56 2.06
CA ALA A 164 11.37 8.59 3.08
C ALA A 164 10.31 8.46 4.20
N ASN A 165 9.56 9.53 4.46
CA ASN A 165 8.55 9.57 5.51
C ASN A 165 7.12 9.31 5.01
N THR A 166 6.92 8.88 3.76
CA THR A 166 5.60 8.41 3.29
C THR A 166 5.35 6.96 3.73
N ASN A 167 6.33 6.08 3.51
CA ASN A 167 6.35 4.65 3.88
C ASN A 167 7.79 4.12 3.84
N VAL A 168 8.06 3.04 4.58
CA VAL A 168 9.41 2.47 4.68
C VAL A 168 9.95 1.96 3.33
N HIS A 169 9.08 1.50 2.42
CA HIS A 169 9.47 1.09 1.07
C HIS A 169 10.09 2.26 0.28
N SER A 170 9.61 3.48 0.50
CA SER A 170 10.06 4.68 -0.20
C SER A 170 11.47 5.11 0.19
N VAL A 171 12.04 4.61 1.30
CA VAL A 171 13.48 4.73 1.60
C VAL A 171 14.32 4.08 0.52
N VAL A 172 13.90 2.93 -0.02
CA VAL A 172 14.58 2.26 -1.14
C VAL A 172 14.54 3.13 -2.39
N LEU A 173 13.42 3.80 -2.65
CA LEU A 173 13.26 4.70 -3.80
C LEU A 173 14.12 5.95 -3.67
N VAL A 174 14.27 6.51 -2.46
CA VAL A 174 15.24 7.58 -2.18
C VAL A 174 16.65 7.12 -2.53
N GLY A 175 17.04 5.91 -2.10
CA GLY A 175 18.30 5.28 -2.50
C GLY A 175 18.45 5.17 -4.02
N GLY A 176 17.38 4.82 -4.73
CA GLY A 176 17.32 4.80 -6.19
C GLY A 176 17.59 6.16 -6.84
N PHE A 177 16.96 7.23 -6.36
CA PHE A 177 17.20 8.59 -6.88
C PHE A 177 18.62 9.08 -6.57
N LEU A 178 19.14 8.80 -5.38
CA LEU A 178 20.52 9.12 -5.02
C LEU A 178 21.51 8.33 -5.89
N ALA A 179 21.24 7.06 -6.15
CA ALA A 179 22.04 6.25 -7.06
C ALA A 179 21.99 6.81 -8.49
N TYR A 180 20.81 7.19 -8.98
CA TYR A 180 20.67 7.84 -10.28
C TYR A 180 21.54 9.11 -10.36
N TRP A 181 21.44 10.00 -9.37
CA TRP A 181 22.26 11.22 -9.33
C TRP A 181 23.75 10.90 -9.30
N PHE A 182 24.15 9.98 -8.42
CA PHE A 182 25.55 9.59 -8.25
C PHE A 182 26.13 9.03 -9.55
N PHE A 183 25.45 8.08 -10.18
CA PHE A 183 25.91 7.49 -11.44
C PHE A 183 25.88 8.51 -12.58
N ASP A 184 24.91 9.42 -12.60
CA ASP A 184 24.88 10.51 -13.58
C ASP A 184 26.09 11.44 -13.43
N LEU A 185 26.50 11.78 -12.21
CA LEU A 185 27.69 12.61 -11.95
C LEU A 185 29.01 11.94 -12.35
N ILE A 186 29.20 10.65 -12.03
CA ILE A 186 30.49 9.98 -12.29
C ILE A 186 30.65 9.56 -13.76
N LEU A 187 29.54 9.23 -14.42
CA LEU A 187 29.53 8.79 -15.82
C LEU A 187 29.42 9.96 -16.80
N ALA A 188 29.03 11.16 -16.35
CA ALA A 188 28.97 12.36 -17.18
C ALA A 188 30.32 12.70 -17.84
N ARG A 189 30.25 13.07 -19.12
CA ARG A 189 31.38 13.55 -19.92
C ARG A 189 30.91 14.76 -20.74
N PRO A 190 31.54 15.95 -20.62
CA PRO A 190 32.64 16.29 -19.69
C PRO A 190 32.21 16.21 -18.22
N ARG A 191 33.18 16.30 -17.29
CA ARG A 191 32.89 16.21 -15.85
C ARG A 191 31.98 17.37 -15.41
N PRO A 192 30.98 17.11 -14.54
CA PRO A 192 30.11 18.14 -13.98
C PRO A 192 30.87 19.19 -13.15
N ALA A 193 30.25 20.34 -12.94
CA ALA A 193 30.81 21.38 -12.07
C ALA A 193 30.76 20.95 -10.59
N LEU A 194 31.68 21.49 -9.77
CA LEU A 194 31.73 21.21 -8.32
C LEU A 194 30.41 21.54 -7.60
N THR A 195 29.66 22.52 -8.09
CA THR A 195 28.35 22.90 -7.56
C THR A 195 27.34 21.75 -7.63
N GLU A 196 27.41 20.89 -8.64
CA GLU A 196 26.53 19.73 -8.77
C GLU A 196 26.86 18.64 -7.74
N TYR A 197 28.14 18.40 -7.47
CA TYR A 197 28.58 17.50 -6.40
C TYR A 197 28.16 18.00 -5.02
N ARG A 198 28.27 19.33 -4.78
CA ARG A 198 27.77 19.95 -3.54
C ARG A 198 26.26 19.84 -3.41
N GLY A 199 25.53 19.99 -4.52
CA GLY A 199 24.08 19.76 -4.59
C GLY A 199 23.73 18.34 -4.19
N PHE A 200 24.40 17.35 -4.77
CA PHE A 200 24.23 15.95 -4.41
C PHE A 200 24.53 15.68 -2.93
N ALA A 201 25.66 16.16 -2.41
CA ALA A 201 26.03 15.98 -1.01
C ALA A 201 25.01 16.59 -0.05
N THR A 202 24.49 17.78 -0.38
CA THR A 202 23.42 18.44 0.39
C THR A 202 22.14 17.61 0.39
N ALA A 203 21.72 17.12 -0.78
CA ALA A 203 20.52 16.29 -0.90
C ALA A 203 20.68 14.97 -0.14
N ALA A 204 21.85 14.32 -0.23
CA ALA A 204 22.16 13.09 0.47
C ALA A 204 22.16 13.27 1.99
N ALA A 205 22.71 14.38 2.50
CA ALA A 205 22.69 14.69 3.92
C ALA A 205 21.26 14.89 4.45
N ILE A 206 20.43 15.65 3.74
CA ILE A 206 19.03 15.87 4.13
C ILE A 206 18.22 14.57 4.02
N ALA A 207 18.44 13.78 2.95
CA ALA A 207 17.82 12.47 2.79
C ALA A 207 18.19 11.53 3.95
N ALA A 208 19.46 11.52 4.38
CA ALA A 208 19.90 10.72 5.52
C ALA A 208 19.17 11.10 6.81
N VAL A 209 18.99 12.40 7.08
CA VAL A 209 18.18 12.87 8.21
C VAL A 209 16.73 12.37 8.09
N GLY A 210 16.12 12.48 6.90
CA GLY A 210 14.77 11.96 6.65
C GLY A 210 14.64 10.45 6.86
N ILE A 211 15.65 9.67 6.46
CA ILE A 211 15.71 8.21 6.67
C ILE A 211 15.85 7.88 8.15
N ILE A 212 16.70 8.63 8.89
CA ILE A 212 16.85 8.46 10.35
C ILE A 212 15.51 8.76 11.04
N LEU A 213 14.82 9.83 10.66
CA LEU A 213 13.48 10.16 11.17
C LEU A 213 12.49 9.03 10.91
N CYS A 214 12.44 8.51 9.68
CA CYS A 214 11.63 7.35 9.32
C CYS A 214 11.94 6.16 10.24
N PHE A 215 13.23 5.83 10.41
CA PHE A 215 13.66 4.70 11.25
C PHE A 215 13.24 4.88 12.72
N VAL A 216 13.49 6.06 13.30
CA VAL A 216 13.15 6.35 14.70
C VAL A 216 11.63 6.36 14.93
N THR A 217 10.82 6.71 13.92
CA THR A 217 9.36 6.60 14.04
C THR A 217 8.90 5.14 14.09
N VAL A 218 9.45 4.27 13.23
CA VAL A 218 8.94 2.90 13.05
C VAL A 218 9.60 1.85 13.94
N TYR A 219 10.77 2.14 14.50
CA TYR A 219 11.58 1.19 15.29
C TYR A 219 11.84 1.70 16.72
N PRO A 220 11.79 0.82 17.76
CA PRO A 220 11.39 -0.58 17.73
C PRO A 220 9.88 -0.75 17.45
N THR A 221 9.51 -1.76 16.66
CA THR A 221 8.08 -1.99 16.37
C THR A 221 7.37 -2.69 17.51
N PHE A 222 6.12 -2.30 17.76
CA PHE A 222 5.21 -3.06 18.62
C PHE A 222 4.46 -4.19 17.87
N ASN A 223 4.65 -4.32 16.55
CA ASN A 223 4.05 -5.37 15.72
C ASN A 223 5.07 -6.47 15.39
N ASP A 224 5.68 -7.08 16.41
CA ASP A 224 6.81 -8.02 16.25
C ASP A 224 6.45 -9.34 15.58
N THR A 225 5.16 -9.70 15.51
CA THR A 225 4.68 -10.90 14.79
C THR A 225 4.52 -10.66 13.29
N GLY A 226 4.43 -9.40 12.85
CA GLY A 226 4.30 -9.05 11.44
C GLY A 226 5.59 -9.18 10.64
N GLN A 227 6.73 -9.38 11.31
CA GLN A 227 8.04 -9.56 10.68
C GLN A 227 8.26 -11.01 10.24
N ASN A 228 9.01 -11.18 9.15
CA ASN A 228 9.42 -12.49 8.67
C ASN A 228 10.26 -13.21 9.73
N ASP A 229 9.90 -14.45 10.03
CA ASP A 229 10.76 -15.31 10.85
C ASP A 229 11.96 -15.78 10.02
N LEU A 230 13.14 -15.27 10.39
CA LEU A 230 14.42 -15.59 9.78
C LEU A 230 15.25 -16.58 10.60
N THR A 231 14.70 -17.11 11.70
CA THR A 231 15.41 -18.04 12.58
C THR A 231 15.89 -19.27 11.80
N GLY A 232 17.19 -19.56 11.86
CA GLY A 232 17.80 -20.69 11.17
C GLY A 232 17.94 -20.56 9.65
N LYS A 233 17.59 -19.42 9.04
CA LYS A 233 17.75 -19.19 7.59
C LYS A 233 19.12 -18.60 7.24
N ASN A 234 19.65 -18.97 6.08
CA ASN A 234 20.89 -18.39 5.56
C ASN A 234 20.60 -17.09 4.78
N PHE A 235 21.03 -15.95 5.33
CA PHE A 235 20.84 -14.63 4.73
C PHE A 235 21.40 -14.51 3.30
N ALA A 236 22.55 -15.11 3.02
CA ALA A 236 23.14 -15.05 1.68
C ALA A 236 22.28 -15.81 0.67
N LEU A 237 21.74 -16.97 1.05
CA LEU A 237 20.86 -17.74 0.18
C LEU A 237 19.52 -17.01 -0.06
N LEU A 238 18.97 -16.36 0.98
CA LEU A 238 17.78 -15.52 0.86
C LEU A 238 18.01 -14.35 -0.10
N ALA A 239 19.14 -13.65 0.03
CA ALA A 239 19.49 -12.55 -0.87
C ALA A 239 19.70 -13.01 -2.32
N LEU A 240 20.36 -14.17 -2.52
CA LEU A 240 20.50 -14.78 -3.84
C LEU A 240 19.15 -15.21 -4.43
N GLY A 241 18.23 -15.74 -3.60
CA GLY A 241 16.87 -16.07 -4.02
C GLY A 241 16.08 -14.83 -4.46
N ALA A 242 16.18 -13.73 -3.70
CA ALA A 242 15.55 -12.45 -4.03
C ALA A 242 16.05 -11.87 -5.36
N LEU A 243 17.33 -12.09 -5.68
CA LEU A 243 17.95 -11.74 -6.96
C LEU A 243 17.50 -12.66 -8.10
N ALA A 244 17.49 -13.97 -7.87
CA ALA A 244 17.22 -14.95 -8.92
C ALA A 244 15.77 -14.94 -9.39
N ALA A 245 14.82 -14.63 -8.51
CA ALA A 245 13.39 -14.70 -8.80
C ALA A 245 12.61 -13.52 -8.21
N PRO A 246 12.84 -12.27 -8.66
CA PRO A 246 12.11 -11.12 -8.16
C PRO A 246 10.59 -11.29 -8.34
N SER A 247 10.11 -11.97 -9.39
CA SER A 247 8.67 -12.20 -9.59
C SER A 247 7.99 -12.86 -8.41
N SER A 248 8.68 -13.69 -7.62
CA SER A 248 8.12 -14.31 -6.42
C SER A 248 7.68 -13.29 -5.38
N HIS A 249 8.26 -12.09 -5.41
CA HIS A 249 7.89 -10.94 -4.59
C HIS A 249 7.00 -9.92 -5.31
N PHE A 250 6.78 -10.11 -6.61
CA PHE A 250 6.01 -9.21 -7.49
C PHE A 250 4.81 -9.94 -8.16
N MET A 251 4.33 -11.04 -7.55
CA MET A 251 3.22 -11.83 -8.10
C MET A 251 1.90 -11.06 -8.18
N ALA A 252 1.75 -9.95 -7.45
CA ALA A 252 0.54 -9.15 -7.50
C ALA A 252 0.50 -8.18 -8.70
N PHE A 253 1.55 -8.18 -9.55
CA PHE A 253 1.49 -7.51 -10.86
C PHE A 253 0.57 -8.21 -11.86
N TYR A 254 0.12 -9.42 -11.53
CA TYR A 254 -0.71 -10.24 -12.40
C TYR A 254 -2.16 -10.20 -11.93
N PRO A 255 -3.14 -10.09 -12.85
CA PRO A 255 -4.56 -10.18 -12.55
C PRO A 255 -4.90 -11.40 -11.68
N ASP A 256 -5.84 -11.23 -10.74
CA ASP A 256 -6.16 -12.22 -9.70
C ASP A 256 -6.59 -13.55 -10.36
N ARG A 257 -7.38 -13.48 -11.44
CA ARG A 257 -7.83 -14.67 -12.19
C ARG A 257 -6.70 -15.46 -12.85
N ILE A 258 -5.66 -14.77 -13.32
CA ILE A 258 -4.48 -15.42 -13.90
C ILE A 258 -3.71 -16.13 -12.79
N LEU A 259 -3.56 -15.45 -11.64
CA LEU A 259 -2.85 -16.00 -10.50
C LEU A 259 -3.56 -17.25 -9.94
N GLU A 260 -4.88 -17.21 -9.76
CA GLU A 260 -5.69 -18.35 -9.32
C GLU A 260 -5.49 -19.58 -10.20
N LEU A 261 -5.56 -19.40 -11.53
CA LEU A 261 -5.36 -20.48 -12.50
C LEU A 261 -3.94 -21.07 -12.43
N VAL A 262 -2.93 -20.20 -12.30
CA VAL A 262 -1.52 -20.60 -12.29
C VAL A 262 -1.13 -21.29 -10.97
N LEU A 263 -1.67 -20.83 -9.85
CA LEU A 263 -1.42 -21.40 -8.52
C LEU A 263 -2.08 -22.77 -8.33
N ALA A 264 -3.13 -23.10 -9.11
CA ALA A 264 -3.73 -24.43 -9.11
C ALA A 264 -2.76 -25.54 -9.57
N TYR A 265 -1.69 -25.20 -10.28
CA TYR A 265 -0.73 -26.17 -10.84
C TYR A 265 0.72 -25.83 -10.46
N PRO A 266 1.39 -26.61 -9.58
CA PRO A 266 2.71 -26.27 -9.04
C PRO A 266 3.82 -26.06 -10.07
N LEU A 267 3.86 -26.88 -11.14
CA LEU A 267 4.84 -26.73 -12.21
C LEU A 267 4.58 -25.46 -13.04
N ALA A 268 3.32 -25.20 -13.37
CA ALA A 268 2.92 -24.00 -14.10
C ALA A 268 3.25 -22.74 -13.30
N SER A 269 3.02 -22.75 -11.98
CA SER A 269 3.40 -21.67 -11.08
C SER A 269 4.89 -21.34 -11.11
N ARG A 270 5.77 -22.35 -11.10
CA ARG A 270 7.23 -22.13 -11.18
C ARG A 270 7.65 -21.58 -12.54
N ILE A 271 7.12 -22.13 -13.64
CA ILE A 271 7.41 -21.66 -14.99
C ILE A 271 6.93 -20.22 -15.17
N PHE A 272 5.70 -19.93 -14.73
CA PHE A 272 5.12 -18.59 -14.78
C PHE A 272 5.98 -17.62 -13.98
N ALA A 273 6.36 -17.95 -12.74
CA ALA A 273 7.24 -17.10 -11.95
C ALA A 273 8.58 -16.83 -12.67
N ALA A 274 9.24 -17.85 -13.24
CA ALA A 274 10.49 -17.66 -13.97
C ALA A 274 10.32 -16.72 -15.19
N LEU A 275 9.30 -16.94 -16.01
CA LEU A 275 8.98 -16.08 -17.16
C LEU A 275 8.72 -14.64 -16.72
N MET A 276 8.00 -14.48 -15.62
CA MET A 276 7.67 -13.16 -15.06
C MET A 276 8.89 -12.43 -14.52
N SER A 277 9.85 -13.14 -13.91
CA SER A 277 11.14 -12.56 -13.54
C SER A 277 11.90 -12.04 -14.76
N VAL A 278 11.86 -12.79 -15.87
CA VAL A 278 12.45 -12.35 -17.14
C VAL A 278 11.76 -11.09 -17.65
N PHE A 279 10.43 -10.98 -17.61
CA PHE A 279 9.73 -9.77 -18.03
C PHE A 279 10.08 -8.53 -17.20
N ILE A 280 10.14 -8.69 -15.87
CA ILE A 280 10.52 -7.61 -14.96
C ILE A 280 11.94 -7.13 -15.27
N TYR A 281 12.92 -8.04 -15.37
CA TYR A 281 14.30 -7.66 -15.69
C TYR A 281 14.44 -7.10 -17.11
N ALA A 282 13.78 -7.70 -18.10
CA ALA A 282 13.81 -7.23 -19.48
C ALA A 282 13.26 -5.80 -19.61
N SER A 283 12.28 -5.42 -18.77
CA SER A 283 11.75 -4.05 -18.77
C SER A 283 12.80 -2.99 -18.43
N LEU A 284 13.85 -3.33 -17.66
CA LEU A 284 14.97 -2.41 -17.37
C LEU A 284 15.73 -2.03 -18.64
N LEU A 285 15.73 -2.89 -19.67
CA LEU A 285 16.37 -2.62 -20.96
C LEU A 285 15.72 -1.45 -21.71
N ALA A 286 14.50 -1.04 -21.32
CA ALA A 286 13.90 0.22 -21.80
C ALA A 286 14.78 1.44 -21.49
N LEU A 287 15.65 1.33 -20.48
CA LEU A 287 16.56 2.38 -20.02
C LEU A 287 18.02 2.13 -20.44
N ALA A 288 18.30 1.15 -21.32
CA ALA A 288 19.67 0.74 -21.67
C ALA A 288 20.52 1.87 -22.27
N ASN A 289 19.89 2.84 -22.95
CA ASN A 289 20.57 4.04 -23.48
C ASN A 289 20.96 5.06 -22.39
N ARG A 290 20.56 4.84 -21.13
CA ARG A 290 20.82 5.72 -19.97
C ARG A 290 21.24 4.86 -18.79
N ARG A 291 22.52 4.46 -18.78
CA ARG A 291 23.10 3.56 -17.76
C ARG A 291 22.78 3.98 -16.31
N PRO A 292 22.89 5.26 -15.89
CA PRO A 292 22.51 5.66 -14.52
C PRO A 292 21.06 5.31 -14.17
N ALA A 293 20.13 5.53 -15.10
CA ALA A 293 18.71 5.25 -14.92
C ALA A 293 18.44 3.75 -14.81
N MET A 294 19.03 2.95 -15.70
CA MET A 294 18.91 1.49 -15.67
C MET A 294 19.47 0.89 -14.37
N ILE A 295 20.65 1.36 -13.93
CA ILE A 295 21.27 0.92 -12.68
C ILE A 295 20.39 1.29 -11.48
N ALA A 296 19.92 2.54 -11.41
CA ALA A 296 19.03 2.99 -10.34
C ALA A 296 17.75 2.16 -10.26
N ALA A 297 17.09 1.92 -11.40
CA ALA A 297 15.87 1.10 -11.45
C ALA A 297 16.10 -0.36 -11.04
N GLY A 298 17.26 -0.94 -11.41
CA GLY A 298 17.68 -2.27 -10.97
C GLY A 298 17.97 -2.32 -9.46
N LEU A 299 18.61 -1.30 -8.91
CA LEU A 299 18.87 -1.20 -7.47
C LEU A 299 17.58 -1.05 -6.64
N VAL A 300 16.59 -0.29 -7.13
CA VAL A 300 15.28 -0.20 -6.47
C VAL A 300 14.55 -1.53 -6.52
N LEU A 301 14.57 -2.23 -7.67
CA LEU A 301 13.99 -3.57 -7.79
C LEU A 301 14.60 -4.52 -6.76
N LEU A 302 15.93 -4.56 -6.70
CA LEU A 302 16.67 -5.40 -5.77
C LEU A 302 16.38 -5.02 -4.31
N GLY A 303 16.42 -3.73 -3.98
CA GLY A 303 16.19 -3.25 -2.61
C GLY A 303 14.79 -3.58 -2.11
N LEU A 304 13.77 -3.46 -2.96
CA LEU A 304 12.40 -3.87 -2.62
C LEU A 304 12.30 -5.38 -2.47
N SER A 305 12.88 -6.17 -3.39
CA SER A 305 12.91 -7.64 -3.25
C SER A 305 13.55 -8.06 -1.93
N LEU A 306 14.71 -7.50 -1.57
CA LEU A 306 15.39 -7.79 -0.31
C LEU A 306 14.55 -7.38 0.90
N LEU A 307 13.89 -6.23 0.86
CA LEU A 307 12.98 -5.80 1.93
C LEU A 307 11.83 -6.80 2.09
N PHE A 308 11.25 -7.28 0.99
CA PHE A 308 10.17 -8.26 1.03
C PHE A 308 10.61 -9.64 1.52
N THR A 309 11.85 -10.02 1.26
CA THR A 309 12.43 -11.27 1.77
C THR A 309 12.82 -11.17 3.25
N LEU A 310 13.45 -10.07 3.67
CA LEU A 310 14.13 -9.97 4.96
C LEU A 310 13.29 -9.32 6.05
N VAL A 311 12.30 -8.49 5.71
CA VAL A 311 11.53 -7.72 6.70
C VAL A 311 10.10 -8.22 6.80
N TYR A 312 9.30 -8.11 5.73
CA TYR A 312 7.91 -8.59 5.68
C TYR A 312 7.44 -8.67 4.22
N PRO A 313 6.45 -9.54 3.87
CA PRO A 313 5.98 -9.68 2.50
C PRO A 313 5.33 -8.40 1.96
N GLY A 314 5.59 -8.09 0.68
CA GLY A 314 5.02 -6.95 -0.02
C GLY A 314 3.66 -7.27 -0.65
N GLY A 315 2.65 -6.43 -0.41
CA GLY A 315 1.40 -6.43 -1.19
C GLY A 315 1.51 -5.59 -2.47
N TYR A 316 0.49 -5.66 -3.32
CA TYR A 316 0.46 -4.96 -4.62
C TYR A 316 0.84 -3.48 -4.53
N ARG A 317 0.24 -2.75 -3.60
CA ARG A 317 0.51 -1.32 -3.35
C ARG A 317 1.99 -1.02 -3.03
N HIS A 318 2.71 -1.95 -2.42
CA HIS A 318 4.16 -1.85 -2.14
C HIS A 318 4.97 -2.12 -3.41
N GLN A 319 4.60 -3.18 -4.13
CA GLN A 319 5.25 -3.60 -5.38
C GLN A 319 5.12 -2.53 -6.47
N ALA A 320 3.95 -1.89 -6.59
CA ALA A 320 3.65 -0.87 -7.58
C ALA A 320 4.53 0.40 -7.46
N LEU A 321 5.15 0.64 -6.30
CA LEU A 321 6.13 1.72 -6.13
C LEU A 321 7.31 1.60 -7.11
N TRP A 322 7.70 0.38 -7.47
CA TRP A 322 8.73 0.17 -8.49
C TRP A 322 8.25 0.59 -9.89
N LEU A 323 6.99 0.34 -10.23
CA LEU A 323 6.40 0.81 -11.50
C LEU A 323 6.36 2.34 -11.53
N VAL A 324 5.94 2.98 -10.43
CA VAL A 324 5.96 4.44 -10.29
C VAL A 324 7.38 5.00 -10.46
N PHE A 325 8.38 4.35 -9.87
CA PHE A 325 9.78 4.72 -10.04
C PHE A 325 10.24 4.56 -11.51
N MET A 326 9.87 3.46 -12.18
CA MET A 326 10.15 3.24 -13.61
C MET A 326 9.50 4.31 -14.49
N ILE A 327 8.25 4.71 -14.21
CA ILE A 327 7.54 5.81 -14.90
C ILE A 327 8.32 7.11 -14.72
N ALA A 328 8.70 7.44 -13.47
CA ALA A 328 9.41 8.65 -13.12
C ALA A 328 10.78 8.76 -13.82
N ILE A 329 11.60 7.70 -13.76
CA ILE A 329 12.90 7.63 -14.43
C ILE A 329 12.75 7.66 -15.96
N THR A 330 11.69 7.06 -16.50
CA THR A 330 11.39 7.17 -17.93
C THR A 330 11.08 8.61 -18.34
N SER A 331 10.38 9.41 -17.51
CA SER A 331 10.18 10.84 -17.79
C SER A 331 11.50 11.61 -17.79
N LEU A 332 12.32 11.43 -16.73
CA LEU A 332 13.62 12.11 -16.58
C LEU A 332 14.56 11.88 -17.76
N THR A 333 14.65 10.64 -18.24
CA THR A 333 15.56 10.28 -19.33
C THR A 333 15.16 10.88 -20.67
N ARG A 334 13.86 11.11 -20.90
CA ARG A 334 13.37 11.72 -22.14
C ARG A 334 13.59 13.23 -22.20
N HIS A 335 13.55 13.91 -21.06
CA HIS A 335 13.92 15.33 -20.97
C HIS A 335 15.35 15.55 -21.49
N THR A 336 16.28 14.77 -20.92
CA THR A 336 17.71 14.88 -21.19
C THR A 336 18.07 14.52 -22.63
N GLN A 337 17.27 13.70 -23.33
CA GLN A 337 17.48 13.42 -24.76
C GLN A 337 17.05 14.58 -25.66
N ARG A 338 16.01 15.34 -25.29
CA ARG A 338 15.52 16.48 -26.08
C ARG A 338 16.43 17.69 -25.99
N GLU A 339 17.08 17.92 -24.85
CA GLU A 339 18.01 19.05 -24.67
C GLU A 339 19.39 18.81 -25.32
N GLY A 340 19.79 17.53 -25.49
CA GLY A 340 21.07 17.17 -26.10
C GLY A 340 21.04 16.90 -27.61
N ALA A 341 19.86 16.70 -28.21
CA ALA A 341 19.72 16.45 -29.64
C ALA A 341 19.55 17.78 -30.40
N GLY A 342 20.54 18.16 -31.22
CA GLY A 342 20.35 19.18 -32.25
C GLY A 342 19.28 18.76 -33.28
N PRO A 343 18.89 19.64 -34.22
CA PRO A 343 17.76 19.44 -35.14
C PRO A 343 17.84 18.19 -36.06
N ALA A 344 18.91 17.40 -36.01
CA ALA A 344 19.18 16.29 -36.93
C ALA A 344 19.40 14.90 -36.28
N GLY A 345 19.10 14.68 -34.98
CA GLY A 345 19.54 13.43 -34.33
C GLY A 345 18.61 12.84 -33.28
N ILE A 346 17.42 12.34 -33.67
CA ILE A 346 16.79 11.27 -32.88
C ILE A 346 17.40 9.96 -33.39
N GLU A 347 18.50 9.51 -32.77
CA GLU A 347 18.98 8.14 -33.02
C GLU A 347 17.82 7.17 -32.74
N ALA A 348 17.48 6.36 -33.75
CA ALA A 348 16.43 5.37 -33.61
C ALA A 348 16.80 4.42 -32.47
N ALA A 349 15.90 4.26 -31.49
CA ALA A 349 16.13 3.36 -30.37
C ALA A 349 16.51 1.97 -30.87
N GLY A 350 17.67 1.45 -30.43
CA GLY A 350 18.15 0.13 -30.77
C GLY A 350 17.14 -0.98 -30.39
N GLY A 351 17.24 -2.14 -31.04
CA GLY A 351 16.30 -3.26 -30.85
C GLY A 351 16.11 -3.67 -29.37
N ILE A 352 17.19 -3.64 -28.57
CA ILE A 352 17.16 -3.95 -27.14
C ILE A 352 16.27 -2.98 -26.35
N VAL A 353 16.34 -1.67 -26.64
CA VAL A 353 15.52 -0.66 -25.96
C VAL A 353 14.05 -0.81 -26.34
N LYS A 354 13.77 -1.11 -27.61
CA LYS A 354 12.39 -1.38 -28.08
C LYS A 354 11.81 -2.60 -27.38
N PHE A 355 12.59 -3.67 -27.27
CA PHE A 355 12.18 -4.90 -26.56
C PHE A 355 11.92 -4.63 -25.08
N GLY A 356 12.84 -3.97 -24.37
CA GLY A 356 12.61 -3.63 -22.97
C GLY A 356 11.40 -2.73 -22.76
N ARG A 357 11.18 -1.76 -23.67
CA ARG A 357 9.99 -0.91 -23.64
C ARG A 357 8.70 -1.71 -23.87
N LEU A 358 8.72 -2.70 -24.75
CA LEU A 358 7.59 -3.61 -24.94
C LEU A 358 7.29 -4.38 -23.64
N CYS A 359 8.30 -4.96 -22.99
CA CYS A 359 8.14 -5.63 -21.69
C CYS A 359 7.55 -4.69 -20.64
N PHE A 360 8.03 -3.44 -20.56
CA PHE A 360 7.48 -2.46 -19.62
C PHE A 360 6.01 -2.10 -19.93
N LEU A 361 5.66 -1.94 -21.20
CA LEU A 361 4.27 -1.69 -21.61
C LEU A 361 3.36 -2.87 -21.30
N ILE A 362 3.83 -4.11 -21.45
CA ILE A 362 3.09 -5.31 -21.07
C ILE A 362 2.83 -5.30 -19.55
N LEU A 363 3.84 -4.99 -18.73
CA LEU A 363 3.66 -4.89 -17.28
C LEU A 363 2.61 -3.84 -16.92
N LEU A 364 2.64 -2.66 -17.54
CA LEU A 364 1.63 -1.62 -17.32
C LEU A 364 0.23 -2.04 -17.81
N ALA A 365 0.15 -2.72 -18.95
CA ALA A 365 -1.12 -3.22 -19.48
C ALA A 365 -1.76 -4.25 -18.55
N LEU A 366 -0.97 -5.13 -17.95
CA LEU A 366 -1.46 -6.06 -16.91
C LEU A 366 -2.06 -5.31 -15.72
N GLN A 367 -1.50 -4.15 -15.34
CA GLN A 367 -2.04 -3.34 -14.25
C GLN A 367 -3.40 -2.73 -14.61
N VAL A 368 -3.62 -2.38 -15.88
CA VAL A 368 -4.93 -1.92 -16.35
C VAL A 368 -5.95 -3.05 -16.26
N VAL A 369 -5.56 -4.28 -16.61
CA VAL A 369 -6.43 -5.47 -16.45
C VAL A 369 -6.79 -5.69 -14.99
N SER A 370 -5.82 -5.63 -14.06
CA SER A 370 -6.11 -5.68 -12.62
C SER A 370 -7.03 -4.54 -12.17
N GLY A 371 -6.91 -3.35 -12.75
CA GLY A 371 -7.80 -2.22 -12.48
C GLY A 371 -9.24 -2.50 -12.93
N ILE A 372 -9.41 -3.11 -14.11
CA ILE A 372 -10.73 -3.56 -14.61
C ILE A 372 -11.34 -4.61 -13.67
N GLU A 373 -10.54 -5.52 -13.11
CA GLU A 373 -11.02 -6.48 -12.12
C GLU A 373 -11.56 -5.79 -10.86
N LYS A 374 -10.88 -4.73 -10.37
CA LYS A 374 -11.39 -3.94 -9.23
C LYS A 374 -12.68 -3.19 -9.56
N ILE A 375 -12.81 -2.64 -10.77
CA ILE A 375 -14.06 -2.01 -11.23
C ILE A 375 -15.19 -3.04 -11.28
N ASN A 376 -14.93 -4.22 -11.87
CA ASN A 376 -15.91 -5.29 -11.95
C ASN A 376 -16.31 -5.78 -10.55
N GLN A 377 -15.35 -5.91 -9.63
CA GLN A 377 -15.62 -6.29 -8.26
C GLN A 377 -16.52 -5.26 -7.54
N ALA A 378 -16.24 -3.97 -7.71
CA ALA A 378 -16.96 -2.89 -7.04
C ALA A 378 -18.37 -2.66 -7.58
N PHE A 379 -18.55 -2.66 -8.91
CA PHE A 379 -19.79 -2.19 -9.54
C PHE A 379 -20.64 -3.27 -10.22
N ILE A 380 -20.08 -4.46 -10.50
CA ILE A 380 -20.81 -5.52 -11.20
C ILE A 380 -21.06 -6.70 -10.26
N ALA A 381 -20.01 -7.18 -9.59
CA ALA A 381 -20.13 -8.26 -8.63
C ALA A 381 -20.64 -7.79 -7.26
N GLU A 382 -20.50 -6.49 -6.96
CA GLU A 382 -20.87 -5.86 -5.69
C GLU A 382 -20.31 -6.61 -4.46
N ILE A 383 -19.08 -7.14 -4.60
CA ILE A 383 -18.42 -7.89 -3.53
C ILE A 383 -17.50 -6.92 -2.78
N PRO A 384 -17.86 -6.48 -1.56
CA PRO A 384 -17.05 -5.52 -0.83
C PRO A 384 -15.75 -6.14 -0.33
N LEU A 385 -14.75 -5.29 -0.09
CA LEU A 385 -13.52 -5.64 0.62
C LEU A 385 -13.75 -5.88 2.12
N SER A 386 -14.88 -5.45 2.68
CA SER A 386 -15.16 -5.56 4.10
C SER A 386 -16.66 -5.60 4.36
N ARG A 387 -17.08 -6.39 5.34
CA ARG A 387 -18.46 -6.40 5.84
C ARG A 387 -18.67 -5.49 7.06
N SER A 388 -17.67 -4.71 7.44
CA SER A 388 -17.75 -3.81 8.61
C SER A 388 -18.82 -2.73 8.45
N LYS A 389 -19.06 -2.23 7.23
CA LYS A 389 -20.18 -1.33 6.93
C LYS A 389 -21.55 -2.01 7.12
N ASP A 390 -21.70 -3.24 6.62
CA ASP A 390 -22.94 -4.02 6.75
C ASP A 390 -23.22 -4.36 8.21
N PHE A 391 -22.17 -4.69 8.97
CA PHE A 391 -22.25 -4.90 10.40
C PHE A 391 -22.62 -3.61 11.14
N GLY A 392 -22.04 -2.47 10.76
CA GLY A 392 -22.42 -1.19 11.36
C GLY A 392 -23.88 -0.81 11.12
N ALA A 393 -24.38 -1.01 9.90
CA ALA A 393 -25.80 -0.83 9.59
C ALA A 393 -26.70 -1.79 10.40
N PHE A 394 -26.26 -3.04 10.59
CA PHE A 394 -26.96 -3.99 11.44
C PHE A 394 -27.02 -3.53 12.90
N MET A 395 -25.91 -3.08 13.48
CA MET A 395 -25.86 -2.56 14.85
C MET A 395 -26.77 -1.34 15.03
N GLN A 396 -26.77 -0.41 14.08
CA GLN A 396 -27.66 0.76 14.09
C GLN A 396 -29.15 0.38 14.04
N SER A 397 -29.50 -0.75 13.42
CA SER A 397 -30.86 -1.28 13.37
C SER A 397 -31.31 -1.99 14.66
N ARG A 398 -30.40 -2.15 15.64
CA ARG A 398 -30.61 -2.90 16.89
C ARG A 398 -30.43 -1.99 18.11
N PRO A 399 -31.49 -1.26 18.53
CA PRO A 399 -31.42 -0.36 19.69
C PRO A 399 -31.01 -1.08 20.97
N ASP A 400 -31.33 -2.38 21.09
CA ASP A 400 -30.92 -3.26 22.18
C ASP A 400 -29.40 -3.46 22.27
N LEU A 401 -28.65 -3.21 21.18
CA LEU A 401 -27.20 -3.38 21.11
C LEU A 401 -26.44 -2.05 21.02
N LYS A 402 -27.12 -0.91 21.20
CA LYS A 402 -26.54 0.42 21.03
C LYS A 402 -25.27 0.64 21.88
N ASP A 403 -25.30 0.18 23.13
CA ASP A 403 -24.20 0.35 24.10
C ASP A 403 -23.40 -0.94 24.31
N ALA A 404 -23.61 -1.94 23.45
CA ALA A 404 -22.93 -3.24 23.57
C ALA A 404 -21.42 -3.11 23.44
N VAL A 405 -20.68 -3.94 24.19
CA VAL A 405 -19.24 -4.16 23.97
C VAL A 405 -19.07 -5.18 22.85
N ILE A 406 -18.20 -4.86 21.90
CA ILE A 406 -17.90 -5.72 20.76
C ILE A 406 -16.51 -6.32 20.92
N MET A 407 -16.41 -7.64 20.88
CA MET A 407 -15.17 -8.39 20.87
C MET A 407 -15.12 -9.30 19.65
N ALA A 408 -13.93 -9.65 19.19
CA ALA A 408 -13.80 -10.53 18.03
C ALA A 408 -12.60 -11.45 18.13
N ASP A 409 -12.71 -12.63 17.53
CA ASP A 409 -11.55 -13.46 17.19
C ASP A 409 -11.56 -13.78 15.68
N PRO A 410 -10.48 -13.43 14.96
CA PRO A 410 -9.29 -12.70 15.43
C PRO A 410 -9.57 -11.21 15.72
N ASP A 411 -8.81 -10.63 16.65
CA ASP A 411 -8.99 -9.24 17.15
C ASP A 411 -9.05 -8.18 16.04
N TYR A 412 -8.37 -8.41 14.90
CA TYR A 412 -8.35 -7.45 13.80
C TYR A 412 -9.72 -7.20 13.15
N LEU A 413 -10.73 -8.04 13.40
CA LEU A 413 -12.08 -7.83 12.90
C LEU A 413 -12.75 -6.60 13.53
N VAL A 414 -12.29 -6.14 14.70
CA VAL A 414 -12.83 -4.91 15.31
C VAL A 414 -12.19 -3.63 14.78
N GLU A 415 -11.04 -3.68 14.11
CA GLU A 415 -10.26 -2.48 13.77
C GLU A 415 -10.97 -1.54 12.78
N ALA A 416 -11.82 -2.08 11.90
CA ALA A 416 -12.59 -1.27 10.95
C ALA A 416 -13.86 -0.66 11.57
N LEU A 417 -14.33 -1.19 12.71
CA LEU A 417 -15.62 -0.84 13.29
C LEU A 417 -15.76 0.62 13.75
N PRO A 418 -14.75 1.29 14.32
CA PRO A 418 -14.87 2.69 14.77
C PRO A 418 -15.29 3.68 13.68
N TYR A 419 -15.09 3.32 12.41
CA TYR A 419 -15.55 4.13 11.28
C TYR A 419 -17.08 4.05 11.09
N TYR A 420 -17.72 2.95 11.49
CA TYR A 420 -19.12 2.65 11.22
C TYR A 420 -20.02 2.64 12.45
N VAL A 421 -19.46 2.38 13.63
CA VAL A 421 -20.19 2.30 14.91
C VAL A 421 -19.40 2.95 16.04
N SER A 422 -20.11 3.47 17.04
CA SER A 422 -19.53 4.09 18.24
C SER A 422 -19.36 3.13 19.41
N ASN A 423 -19.77 1.86 19.26
CA ASN A 423 -19.65 0.84 20.29
C ASN A 423 -18.20 0.66 20.76
N ARG A 424 -18.03 0.41 22.05
CA ARG A 424 -16.71 0.10 22.63
C ARG A 424 -16.25 -1.27 22.14
N THR A 425 -15.00 -1.34 21.70
CA THR A 425 -14.37 -2.59 21.27
C THR A 425 -13.41 -3.12 22.34
N TYR A 426 -13.34 -4.44 22.46
CA TYR A 426 -12.46 -5.14 23.38
C TYR A 426 -11.55 -6.12 22.62
N LEU A 427 -10.25 -6.02 22.87
CA LEU A 427 -9.22 -6.86 22.26
C LEU A 427 -8.98 -8.06 23.17
N LEU A 428 -9.35 -9.25 22.71
CA LEU A 428 -9.29 -10.47 23.52
C LEU A 428 -7.88 -10.88 23.84
N ARG A 429 -6.96 -10.70 22.89
CA ARG A 429 -5.59 -11.21 23.03
C ARG A 429 -4.73 -10.30 23.90
N GLU A 430 -5.04 -9.01 23.91
CA GLU A 430 -4.40 -8.01 24.78
C GLU A 430 -5.17 -7.75 26.09
N GLU A 431 -6.36 -8.34 26.24
CA GLU A 431 -7.26 -8.19 27.40
C GLU A 431 -7.52 -6.73 27.80
N ARG A 432 -7.81 -5.88 26.81
CA ARG A 432 -8.06 -4.45 27.04
C ARG A 432 -9.11 -3.89 26.10
N PHE A 433 -9.76 -2.81 26.53
CA PHE A 433 -10.51 -1.96 25.62
C PHE A 433 -9.57 -1.27 24.62
N GLY A 434 -10.03 -1.16 23.38
CA GLY A 434 -9.28 -0.46 22.34
C GLY A 434 -9.70 -0.90 20.95
N ALA A 435 -9.39 -0.03 19.98
CA ALA A 435 -9.71 -0.23 18.57
C ALA A 435 -8.47 -0.44 17.69
N ILE A 436 -7.28 -0.52 18.30
CA ILE A 436 -6.01 -0.67 17.60
C ILE A 436 -5.34 -1.93 18.12
N VAL A 437 -5.19 -2.90 17.23
CA VAL A 437 -4.60 -4.20 17.53
C VAL A 437 -3.09 -4.11 17.47
N ARG A 438 -2.41 -4.66 18.47
CA ARG A 438 -0.97 -4.87 18.42
C ARG A 438 -0.68 -6.29 17.97
N TYR A 439 -0.01 -6.43 16.84
CA TYR A 439 0.40 -7.73 16.33
C TYR A 439 1.65 -8.21 17.09
N THR A 440 1.48 -8.55 18.36
CA THR A 440 2.59 -8.84 19.27
C THR A 440 2.64 -10.28 19.79
N ARG A 441 3.86 -10.76 20.08
CA ARG A 441 4.07 -12.02 20.82
C ARG A 441 3.74 -11.87 22.31
N ASN A 442 3.72 -10.65 22.83
CA ASN A 442 3.37 -10.35 24.22
C ASN A 442 1.85 -10.22 24.42
N ALA A 443 1.10 -11.18 23.90
CA ALA A 443 -0.36 -11.25 23.97
C ALA A 443 -0.78 -12.72 24.10
N ARG A 444 -2.07 -12.99 24.32
CA ARG A 444 -2.61 -14.36 24.30
C ARG A 444 -2.57 -14.91 22.88
N LEU A 445 -1.55 -15.72 22.59
CA LEU A 445 -1.33 -16.28 21.25
C LEU A 445 -2.31 -17.39 20.91
N SER A 446 -2.83 -18.09 21.92
CA SER A 446 -3.82 -19.15 21.75
C SER A 446 -5.08 -18.80 22.53
N LEU A 447 -6.23 -18.94 21.88
CA LEU A 447 -7.55 -18.83 22.51
C LEU A 447 -8.35 -20.10 22.21
N SER A 448 -9.28 -20.42 23.10
CA SER A 448 -10.37 -21.38 22.89
C SER A 448 -11.72 -20.66 22.91
N LEU A 449 -12.79 -21.30 22.43
CA LEU A 449 -14.14 -20.75 22.60
C LEU A 449 -14.54 -20.61 24.07
N ALA A 450 -14.03 -21.48 24.95
CA ALA A 450 -14.21 -21.36 26.39
C ALA A 450 -13.60 -20.06 26.94
N ASP A 451 -12.39 -19.70 26.51
CA ASP A 451 -11.72 -18.44 26.88
C ASP A 451 -12.51 -17.20 26.42
N ILE A 452 -13.00 -17.26 25.17
CA ILE A 452 -13.81 -16.20 24.56
C ILE A 452 -15.11 -16.03 25.37
N LEU A 453 -15.79 -17.13 25.68
CA LEU A 453 -17.05 -17.10 26.44
C LEU A 453 -16.85 -16.60 27.88
N GLN A 454 -15.78 -17.05 28.55
CA GLN A 454 -15.43 -16.58 29.89
C GLN A 454 -15.20 -15.06 29.90
N THR A 455 -14.50 -14.55 28.89
CA THR A 455 -14.26 -13.11 28.76
C THR A 455 -15.55 -12.34 28.47
N ALA A 456 -16.43 -12.88 27.62
CA ALA A 456 -17.73 -12.28 27.35
C ALA A 456 -18.59 -12.17 28.61
N HIS A 457 -18.68 -13.24 29.43
CA HIS A 457 -19.41 -13.19 30.70
C HIS A 457 -18.81 -12.19 31.69
N ARG A 458 -17.49 -12.14 31.81
CA ARG A 458 -16.81 -11.15 32.66
C ARG A 458 -17.11 -9.71 32.22
N LEU A 459 -17.12 -9.44 30.91
CA LEU A 459 -17.47 -8.13 30.37
C LEU A 459 -18.94 -7.78 30.63
N GLN A 460 -19.87 -8.71 30.38
CA GLN A 460 -21.29 -8.52 30.65
C GLN A 460 -21.55 -8.22 32.14
N GLN A 461 -20.88 -8.95 33.04
CA GLN A 461 -21.01 -8.77 34.49
C GLN A 461 -20.40 -7.46 35.00
N SER A 462 -19.26 -7.03 34.44
CA SER A 462 -18.57 -5.82 34.90
C SER A 462 -19.16 -4.55 34.30
N GLU A 463 -19.44 -4.55 33.00
CA GLU A 463 -19.90 -3.37 32.26
C GLU A 463 -21.44 -3.24 32.27
N HIS A 464 -22.17 -4.29 32.64
CA HIS A 464 -23.64 -4.30 32.69
C HIS A 464 -24.30 -3.95 31.35
N VAL A 465 -23.67 -4.33 30.24
CA VAL A 465 -24.15 -4.11 28.87
C VAL A 465 -24.11 -5.41 28.06
N PRO A 466 -24.86 -5.51 26.96
CA PRO A 466 -24.77 -6.66 26.06
C PRO A 466 -23.36 -6.83 25.49
N VAL A 467 -23.00 -8.08 25.18
CA VAL A 467 -21.71 -8.40 24.55
C VAL A 467 -21.97 -9.04 23.19
N VAL A 468 -21.38 -8.44 22.16
CA VAL A 468 -21.38 -8.96 20.79
C VAL A 468 -20.03 -9.60 20.51
N ILE A 469 -20.05 -10.83 20.01
CA ILE A 469 -18.85 -11.61 19.69
C ILE A 469 -18.82 -11.84 18.18
N LEU A 470 -17.75 -11.40 17.51
CA LEU A 470 -17.52 -11.66 16.10
C LEU A 470 -16.53 -12.80 15.94
N LEU A 471 -16.87 -13.81 15.13
CA LEU A 471 -15.97 -14.93 14.83
C LEU A 471 -15.76 -15.05 13.33
N SER A 472 -14.50 -15.12 12.89
CA SER A 472 -14.19 -15.41 11.48
C SER A 472 -14.63 -16.82 11.07
N GLN A 473 -14.59 -17.76 12.02
CA GLN A 473 -14.85 -19.17 11.78
C GLN A 473 -16.34 -19.50 11.81
N ARG A 474 -16.78 -20.33 10.86
CA ARG A 474 -18.15 -20.86 10.78
C ARG A 474 -18.24 -22.11 11.66
N LEU A 475 -18.77 -21.96 12.87
CA LEU A 475 -18.78 -23.04 13.86
C LEU A 475 -19.58 -24.29 13.42
N ASP A 476 -20.57 -24.13 12.54
CA ASP A 476 -21.36 -25.21 11.95
C ASP A 476 -20.60 -26.06 10.93
N GLN A 477 -19.41 -25.63 10.50
CA GLN A 477 -18.57 -26.36 9.54
C GLN A 477 -17.49 -27.21 10.22
N ILE A 478 -17.44 -27.22 11.55
CA ILE A 478 -16.40 -27.89 12.32
C ILE A 478 -16.98 -29.14 13.00
N ALA A 479 -16.57 -30.31 12.52
CA ALA A 479 -17.05 -31.61 13.01
C ALA A 479 -16.07 -32.33 13.96
N ALA A 480 -14.80 -31.89 14.01
CA ALA A 480 -13.75 -32.51 14.81
C ALA A 480 -12.86 -31.44 15.46
N PRO A 481 -12.15 -31.77 16.56
CA PRO A 481 -11.21 -30.85 17.18
C PRO A 481 -10.18 -30.31 16.18
N VAL A 482 -10.04 -29.00 16.13
CA VAL A 482 -9.12 -28.32 15.21
C VAL A 482 -8.42 -27.17 15.91
N SER A 483 -7.15 -26.95 15.56
CA SER A 483 -6.40 -25.75 15.92
C SER A 483 -6.10 -24.97 14.66
N LEU A 484 -6.77 -23.83 14.50
CA LEU A 484 -6.66 -22.97 13.33
C LEU A 484 -5.60 -21.92 13.59
N ARG A 485 -4.71 -21.72 12.62
CA ARG A 485 -3.79 -20.59 12.64
C ARG A 485 -4.51 -19.36 12.10
N GLU A 486 -4.50 -18.30 12.87
CA GLU A 486 -5.08 -17.01 12.49
C GLU A 486 -3.98 -15.95 12.49
N SER A 487 -4.07 -15.00 11.55
CA SER A 487 -3.03 -13.97 11.38
C SER A 487 -1.61 -14.58 11.35
N TYR A 488 -0.63 -13.85 11.86
CA TYR A 488 0.76 -14.24 11.94
C TYR A 488 0.99 -15.49 12.82
N VAL A 489 0.85 -15.37 14.14
CA VAL A 489 1.22 -16.42 15.11
C VAL A 489 0.07 -16.85 16.00
N TRP A 490 -1.11 -16.30 15.79
CA TRP A 490 -2.26 -16.58 16.63
C TRP A 490 -2.89 -17.92 16.29
N ARG A 491 -3.53 -18.52 17.29
CA ARG A 491 -4.25 -19.77 17.17
C ARG A 491 -5.60 -19.67 17.85
N LEU A 492 -6.58 -20.33 17.24
CA LEU A 492 -7.90 -20.58 17.80
C LEU A 492 -8.12 -22.10 17.86
N SER A 493 -8.34 -22.62 19.05
CA SER A 493 -8.66 -24.04 19.28
C SER A 493 -10.17 -24.21 19.40
N LEU A 494 -10.71 -25.14 18.63
CA LEU A 494 -12.14 -25.39 18.52
C LEU A 494 -12.41 -26.87 18.75
N THR A 495 -13.21 -27.19 19.75
CA THR A 495 -13.68 -28.54 20.06
C THR A 495 -15.20 -28.60 19.93
N PRO A 496 -15.79 -29.75 19.58
CA PRO A 496 -17.25 -29.90 19.55
C PRO A 496 -17.92 -29.53 20.88
N GLU A 497 -17.28 -29.85 22.00
CA GLU A 497 -17.75 -29.53 23.35
C GLU A 497 -17.79 -28.02 23.58
N ASP A 498 -16.72 -27.29 23.26
CA ASP A 498 -16.66 -25.84 23.41
C ASP A 498 -17.62 -25.13 22.45
N ILE A 499 -17.80 -25.65 21.22
CA ILE A 499 -18.78 -25.14 20.26
C ILE A 499 -20.19 -25.28 20.82
N SER A 500 -20.54 -26.45 21.37
CA SER A 500 -21.86 -26.69 21.96
C SER A 500 -22.11 -25.77 23.16
N ALA A 501 -21.13 -25.60 24.03
CA ALA A 501 -21.21 -24.67 25.16
C ALA A 501 -21.38 -23.22 24.70
N PHE A 502 -20.60 -22.78 23.70
CA PHE A 502 -20.68 -21.45 23.13
C PHE A 502 -22.04 -21.17 22.48
N GLN A 503 -22.56 -22.10 21.68
CA GLN A 503 -23.88 -21.99 21.05
C GLN A 503 -25.03 -22.04 22.07
N SER A 504 -24.83 -22.73 23.19
CA SER A 504 -25.81 -22.75 24.29
C SER A 504 -25.85 -21.41 25.01
N ALA A 505 -24.71 -20.74 25.20
CA ALA A 505 -24.60 -19.46 25.89
C ALA A 505 -24.80 -18.22 25.00
N THR A 506 -24.77 -18.38 23.67
CA THR A 506 -24.90 -17.26 22.72
C THR A 506 -26.03 -17.48 21.72
N SER A 507 -26.44 -16.40 21.04
CA SER A 507 -27.39 -16.43 19.93
C SER A 507 -26.70 -15.91 18.67
N LEU A 508 -26.66 -16.70 17.60
CA LEU A 508 -26.22 -16.23 16.29
C LEU A 508 -27.24 -15.21 15.77
N VAL A 509 -26.85 -13.96 15.61
CA VAL A 509 -27.76 -12.88 15.19
C VAL A 509 -27.65 -12.56 13.70
N LYS A 510 -26.46 -12.73 13.10
CA LYS A 510 -26.27 -12.48 11.66
C LYS A 510 -24.99 -13.12 11.14
N ARG A 511 -25.04 -13.61 9.89
CA ARG A 511 -23.86 -14.04 9.11
C ARG A 511 -23.48 -12.94 8.12
N PHE A 512 -22.21 -12.57 8.06
CA PHE A 512 -21.66 -11.60 7.11
C PHE A 512 -20.68 -12.28 6.15
N GLY A 513 -20.84 -12.06 4.84
CA GLY A 513 -19.94 -12.56 3.80
C GLY A 513 -20.67 -13.26 2.63
N PRO A 514 -19.93 -13.66 1.58
CA PRO A 514 -18.48 -13.56 1.43
C PRO A 514 -17.99 -12.12 1.17
N VAL A 515 -16.68 -11.91 1.27
CA VAL A 515 -15.95 -10.70 0.81
C VAL A 515 -14.99 -11.09 -0.31
N GLY A 516 -14.51 -10.12 -1.08
CA GLY A 516 -13.55 -10.34 -2.15
C GLY A 516 -12.25 -9.62 -1.84
N GLY A 517 -11.13 -10.34 -1.83
CA GLY A 517 -9.80 -9.74 -1.62
C GLY A 517 -9.45 -9.37 -0.18
N SER A 518 -10.21 -9.85 0.81
CA SER A 518 -9.89 -9.73 2.24
C SER A 518 -10.37 -10.95 3.03
N ASP A 519 -10.15 -10.93 4.35
CA ASP A 519 -10.57 -11.94 5.32
C ASP A 519 -11.70 -11.46 6.26
N GLU A 520 -12.40 -10.36 5.95
CA GLU A 520 -13.50 -9.81 6.77
C GLU A 520 -14.86 -10.46 6.51
N THR A 521 -14.87 -11.78 6.57
CA THR A 521 -16.07 -12.61 6.61
C THR A 521 -16.21 -13.15 8.02
N PHE A 522 -17.37 -12.96 8.66
CA PHE A 522 -17.56 -13.34 10.07
C PHE A 522 -19.03 -13.62 10.43
N ASP A 523 -19.23 -14.30 11.54
CA ASP A 523 -20.50 -14.47 12.24
C ASP A 523 -20.58 -13.54 13.45
N ALA A 524 -21.75 -12.93 13.67
CA ALA A 524 -22.03 -12.12 14.84
C ALA A 524 -22.93 -12.89 15.81
N TYR A 525 -22.47 -13.03 17.04
CA TYR A 525 -23.18 -13.66 18.15
C TYR A 525 -23.46 -12.63 19.24
N VAL A 526 -24.57 -12.80 19.96
CA VAL A 526 -24.88 -12.03 21.18
C VAL A 526 -24.92 -12.98 22.36
N LEU A 527 -24.24 -12.61 23.44
CA LEU A 527 -24.29 -13.36 24.70
C LEU A 527 -25.71 -13.29 25.29
N LYS A 528 -26.25 -14.45 25.73
CA LYS A 528 -27.61 -14.54 26.28
C LYS A 528 -27.76 -13.87 27.64
#